data_AF-M1US23-F1
#
_entry.id   AF-M1US23-F1
#
_cell.length_a   1.000
_cell.length_b   1.000
_cell.length_c   1.000
_cell.angle_alpha   90.00
_cell.angle_beta   90.00
_cell.angle_gamma   90.00
#
_symmetry.space_group_name_H-M   'P 1'
#
loop_
_entity.id
_entity.type
_entity.pdbx_description
1 polymer ?
#
loop_
_entity_poly.entity_id
_entity_poly.type
_entity_poly.pdbx_seq_one_letter_code
_entity_poly.pdbx_strand_id
1 'polypeptide(L)'
;MSAVQNLSKLSRAELEAYAARLEQLLGLKRSSSRNKNSAREINFKEYGVRKIALKLAYQGWSFPSGFAAQPADFSTSSAGKLSGIAFKSVESALFYALEKVNLVPNLHWFVGSDGTCATGVSPNRPLSREKFGETWAVKGWQYARGGRTDKGVSAIGQVVSLLVRCPPPGTGTNFYDYIHLLNRELPASVRVYAWAPVADDFSARFSAYSRTYKYFVPNVFSDEGICSMVAAAKKMVGRHDFANFCKFDAETTKGNTERVILQCTVELAKDEFYRALFPRGILEFTIEGQAFLYHQVRFMIALLLEIGRGTENISLVDSLLGLDGSPRIDPRPQYVQAPEHPLVLWNIHYGENEPPWRYALERDSPWGKCSRNSTVVGILRPILLQWYADLTKVIFNGALLRRTTHGSPFCKDEGSEAANEPCAGLAPLMFTHMVDADVHVPIEKRSSSGLNAEQRIQKVRRLLDRQ
;
A
#
# COMPACT_ATOMS: atom_id res chain seq x y z
N MET A 1 -23.68 -41.54 0.30
CA MET A 1 -23.07 -41.35 -1.03
C MET A 1 -24.01 -41.61 -2.22
N SER A 2 -25.25 -42.11 -2.05
CA SER A 2 -26.19 -42.29 -3.17
C SER A 2 -26.94 -41.01 -3.61
N ALA A 3 -26.95 -39.94 -2.80
CA ALA A 3 -27.65 -38.68 -3.13
C ALA A 3 -26.82 -37.71 -4.00
N VAL A 4 -25.50 -37.88 -4.10
CA VAL A 4 -24.60 -36.95 -4.80
C VAL A 4 -24.48 -37.30 -6.30
N GLN A 5 -24.78 -38.53 -6.70
CA GLN A 5 -24.64 -39.01 -8.08
C GLN A 5 -25.70 -38.50 -9.08
N ASN A 6 -26.71 -37.73 -8.63
CA ASN A 6 -27.79 -37.24 -9.50
C ASN A 6 -27.80 -35.72 -9.73
N LEU A 7 -26.88 -34.94 -9.13
CA LEU A 7 -26.86 -33.48 -9.30
C LEU A 7 -26.42 -33.05 -10.71
N SER A 8 -25.59 -33.84 -11.38
CA SER A 8 -25.08 -33.54 -12.74
C SER A 8 -26.10 -33.76 -13.86
N LYS A 9 -27.26 -34.34 -13.55
CA LYS A 9 -28.35 -34.61 -14.52
C LYS A 9 -29.51 -33.61 -14.42
N LEU A 10 -29.47 -32.70 -13.44
CA LEU A 10 -30.51 -31.71 -13.23
C LEU A 10 -30.31 -30.51 -14.14
N SER A 11 -31.40 -29.98 -14.68
CA SER A 11 -31.39 -28.71 -15.40
C SER A 11 -31.06 -27.56 -14.45
N ARG A 12 -30.60 -26.44 -15.01
CA ARG A 12 -30.26 -25.24 -14.24
C ARG A 12 -31.41 -24.75 -13.35
N ALA A 13 -32.65 -24.83 -13.84
CA ALA A 13 -33.83 -24.43 -13.07
C ALA A 13 -34.08 -25.35 -11.86
N GLU A 14 -33.83 -26.65 -12.00
CA GLU A 14 -33.98 -27.63 -10.92
C GLU A 14 -32.88 -27.48 -9.86
N LEU A 15 -31.65 -27.16 -10.28
CA LEU A 15 -30.54 -26.84 -9.37
C LEU A 15 -30.83 -25.56 -8.57
N GLU A 16 -31.39 -24.53 -9.20
CA GLU A 16 -31.79 -23.28 -8.53
C GLU A 16 -32.94 -23.53 -7.51
N ALA A 17 -33.92 -24.36 -7.86
CA ALA A 17 -34.99 -24.76 -6.94
C ALA A 17 -34.47 -25.60 -5.75
N TYR A 18 -33.51 -26.49 -6.01
CA TYR A 18 -32.88 -27.31 -4.97
C TYR A 18 -32.05 -26.45 -4.01
N ALA A 19 -31.29 -25.48 -4.53
CA ALA A 19 -30.56 -24.51 -3.72
C ALA A 19 -31.49 -23.65 -2.85
N ALA A 20 -32.59 -23.15 -3.41
CA ALA A 20 -33.59 -22.39 -2.66
C ALA A 20 -34.22 -23.22 -1.52
N ARG A 21 -34.45 -24.52 -1.74
CA ARG A 21 -34.99 -25.44 -0.72
C ARG A 21 -33.98 -25.73 0.39
N LEU A 22 -32.69 -25.81 0.07
CA LEU A 22 -31.61 -25.94 1.05
C LEU A 22 -31.46 -24.67 1.91
N GLU A 23 -31.55 -23.48 1.30
CA GLU A 23 -31.55 -22.21 2.03
C GLU A 23 -32.71 -22.13 3.05
N GLN A 24 -33.88 -22.66 2.67
CA GLN A 24 -35.06 -22.72 3.54
C GLN A 24 -34.89 -23.70 4.71
N LEU A 25 -34.31 -24.88 4.47
CA LEU A 25 -34.03 -25.91 5.48
C LEU A 25 -32.91 -25.50 6.46
N LEU A 26 -31.92 -24.75 5.99
CA LEU A 26 -30.82 -24.24 6.81
C LEU A 26 -31.20 -23.00 7.65
N GLY A 27 -32.48 -22.59 7.63
CA GLY A 27 -32.94 -21.46 8.42
C GLY A 27 -32.34 -20.11 7.99
N LEU A 28 -31.74 -20.04 6.79
CA LEU A 28 -31.24 -18.81 6.18
C LEU A 28 -32.44 -18.01 5.66
N LYS A 29 -33.27 -17.48 6.56
CA LYS A 29 -34.30 -16.51 6.18
C LYS A 29 -33.61 -15.31 5.53
N ARG A 30 -33.85 -15.09 4.23
CA ARG A 30 -33.76 -13.74 3.66
C ARG A 30 -34.64 -12.85 4.53
N SER A 31 -34.01 -11.96 5.30
CA SER A 31 -34.72 -10.91 6.00
C SER A 31 -35.69 -10.26 5.01
N SER A 32 -36.98 -10.25 5.36
CA SER A 32 -37.98 -9.50 4.60
C SER A 32 -37.43 -8.12 4.30
N SER A 33 -37.60 -7.69 3.05
CA SER A 33 -37.23 -6.35 2.60
C SER A 33 -37.81 -5.32 3.56
N ARG A 34 -36.98 -4.78 4.46
CA ARG A 34 -37.27 -3.47 5.03
C ARG A 34 -37.44 -2.55 3.85
N ASN A 35 -38.57 -1.84 3.81
CA ASN A 35 -38.77 -0.73 2.89
C ASN A 35 -37.45 0.03 2.79
N LYS A 36 -36.87 0.07 1.59
CA LYS A 36 -35.83 1.05 1.29
C LYS A 36 -36.54 2.39 1.45
N ASN A 37 -36.52 2.96 2.66
CA ASN A 37 -36.59 4.39 2.81
C ASN A 37 -35.57 4.91 1.81
N SER A 38 -36.03 5.59 0.77
CA SER A 38 -35.14 6.34 -0.11
C SER A 38 -34.26 7.16 0.84
N ALA A 39 -32.98 6.82 0.90
CA ALA A 39 -32.06 7.56 1.75
C ALA A 39 -32.19 9.01 1.29
N ARG A 40 -32.73 9.89 2.16
CA ARG A 40 -32.83 11.31 1.85
C ARG A 40 -31.44 11.75 1.43
N GLU A 41 -31.35 12.31 0.23
CA GLU A 41 -30.10 12.83 -0.30
C GLU A 41 -29.58 13.88 0.69
N ILE A 42 -28.35 13.70 1.16
CA ILE A 42 -27.78 14.59 2.17
C ILE A 42 -27.47 15.92 1.51
N ASN A 43 -28.07 17.00 2.02
CA ASN A 43 -27.72 18.35 1.59
C ASN A 43 -26.39 18.77 2.23
N PHE A 44 -25.29 18.64 1.49
CA PHE A 44 -23.95 18.98 1.99
C PHE A 44 -23.78 20.47 2.35
N LYS A 45 -24.65 21.36 1.87
CA LYS A 45 -24.59 22.81 2.20
C LYS A 45 -24.96 23.11 3.66
N GLU A 46 -25.69 22.20 4.31
CA GLU A 46 -26.15 22.37 5.70
C GLU A 46 -25.09 21.94 6.73
N TYR A 47 -23.94 21.43 6.27
CA TYR A 47 -22.90 20.92 7.14
C TYR A 47 -21.63 21.74 7.03
N GLY A 48 -20.99 22.00 8.17
CA GLY A 48 -19.61 22.46 8.18
C GLY A 48 -18.67 21.43 7.54
N VAL A 49 -17.52 21.89 7.07
CA VAL A 49 -16.43 21.05 6.61
C VAL A 49 -15.19 21.28 7.47
N ARG A 50 -14.29 20.30 7.51
CA ARG A 50 -13.00 20.41 8.19
C ARG A 50 -11.92 19.67 7.45
N LYS A 51 -10.68 20.14 7.57
CA LYS A 51 -9.51 19.46 7.02
C LYS A 51 -9.07 18.33 7.96
N ILE A 52 -8.86 17.14 7.40
CA ILE A 52 -8.29 16.00 8.11
C ILE A 52 -7.15 15.37 7.29
N ALA A 53 -6.26 14.67 7.99
CA ALA A 53 -5.33 13.72 7.41
C ALA A 53 -5.74 12.29 7.79
N LEU A 54 -5.55 11.34 6.87
CA LEU A 54 -5.77 9.90 7.07
C LEU A 54 -4.45 9.16 6.82
N LYS A 55 -4.08 8.25 7.73
CA LYS A 55 -2.96 7.33 7.56
C LYS A 55 -3.46 5.98 7.07
N LEU A 56 -2.91 5.53 5.95
CA LEU A 56 -3.36 4.40 5.16
C LEU A 56 -2.26 3.35 5.04
N ALA A 57 -2.65 2.10 5.16
CA ALA A 57 -1.88 0.95 4.73
C ALA A 57 -2.60 0.24 3.59
N TYR A 58 -1.85 -0.25 2.60
CA TYR A 58 -2.41 -1.02 1.50
C TYR A 58 -1.40 -1.99 0.88
N GLN A 59 -1.94 -3.07 0.36
CA GLN A 59 -1.19 -4.02 -0.47
C GLN A 59 -1.25 -3.59 -1.93
N GLY A 60 -0.13 -3.13 -2.49
CA GLY A 60 -0.07 -2.58 -3.86
C GLY A 60 -0.37 -3.60 -4.96
N TRP A 61 -0.21 -4.89 -4.66
CA TRP A 61 -0.32 -6.00 -5.61
C TRP A 61 -1.75 -6.18 -6.13
N SER A 62 -2.74 -5.82 -5.31
CA SER A 62 -4.15 -5.92 -5.67
C SER A 62 -4.62 -4.79 -6.58
N PHE A 63 -3.77 -3.81 -6.89
CA PHE A 63 -4.15 -2.57 -7.59
C PHE A 63 -3.35 -2.39 -8.89
N PRO A 64 -3.92 -2.76 -10.05
CA PRO A 64 -3.21 -2.72 -11.33
C PRO A 64 -2.82 -1.30 -11.80
N SER A 65 -3.46 -0.25 -11.28
CA SER A 65 -3.13 1.16 -11.54
C SER A 65 -2.27 1.78 -10.43
N GLY A 66 -1.88 1.02 -9.40
CA GLY A 66 -1.13 1.52 -8.24
C GLY A 66 -1.97 2.38 -7.31
N PHE A 67 -1.36 3.40 -6.70
CA PHE A 67 -2.09 4.29 -5.79
C PHE A 67 -3.05 5.21 -6.55
N ALA A 68 -2.57 5.79 -7.66
CA ALA A 68 -3.22 6.89 -8.36
C ALA A 68 -4.38 6.48 -9.25
N ALA A 69 -5.59 6.93 -8.91
CA ALA A 69 -6.75 6.75 -9.77
C ALA A 69 -6.59 7.46 -11.11
N GLN A 70 -7.11 6.84 -12.16
CA GLN A 70 -7.12 7.39 -13.51
C GLN A 70 -8.58 7.53 -13.98
N PRO A 71 -8.88 8.40 -14.96
CA PRO A 71 -10.23 8.51 -15.52
C PRO A 71 -10.84 7.15 -15.96
N ALA A 72 -10.01 6.26 -16.51
CA ALA A 72 -10.39 4.91 -16.92
C ALA A 72 -10.69 3.94 -15.76
N ASP A 73 -10.39 4.33 -14.52
CA ASP A 73 -10.78 3.56 -13.32
C ASP A 73 -12.27 3.77 -12.99
N PHE A 74 -12.88 4.85 -13.49
CA PHE A 74 -14.28 5.22 -13.22
C PHE A 74 -15.23 4.99 -14.42
N SER A 75 -14.73 4.50 -15.56
CA SER A 75 -15.55 4.22 -16.74
C SER A 75 -16.51 3.06 -16.45
N THR A 76 -17.80 3.38 -16.38
CA THR A 76 -18.89 2.46 -16.05
C THR A 76 -19.17 1.46 -17.18
N SER A 77 -18.91 0.18 -16.92
CA SER A 77 -19.61 -0.94 -17.59
C SER A 77 -20.08 -2.02 -16.60
N SER A 78 -20.19 -1.70 -15.31
CA SER A 78 -20.72 -2.64 -14.31
C SER A 78 -21.49 -1.94 -13.19
N ALA A 79 -22.47 -1.11 -13.57
CA ALA A 79 -23.59 -0.77 -12.68
C ALA A 79 -24.51 -2.00 -12.57
N GLY A 80 -24.04 -3.07 -11.92
CA GLY A 80 -24.77 -4.33 -11.81
C GLY A 80 -24.13 -5.25 -10.77
N LYS A 81 -24.82 -5.40 -9.62
CA LYS A 81 -24.52 -6.25 -8.45
C LYS A 81 -23.30 -5.87 -7.58
N LEU A 82 -23.63 -5.44 -6.36
CA LEU A 82 -22.78 -5.03 -5.24
C LEU A 82 -21.98 -6.20 -4.57
N SER A 83 -21.41 -7.10 -5.36
CA SER A 83 -20.51 -8.15 -4.88
C SER A 83 -19.40 -8.36 -5.90
N GLY A 84 -18.24 -7.75 -5.68
CA GLY A 84 -17.04 -7.94 -6.53
C GLY A 84 -16.58 -6.72 -7.33
N ILE A 85 -16.66 -5.49 -6.79
CA ILE A 85 -15.98 -4.35 -7.41
C ILE A 85 -14.47 -4.55 -7.26
N ALA A 86 -13.80 -4.91 -8.35
CA ALA A 86 -12.35 -4.91 -8.43
C ALA A 86 -11.87 -3.47 -8.69
N PHE A 87 -11.44 -2.79 -7.62
CA PHE A 87 -10.86 -1.45 -7.73
C PHE A 87 -9.53 -1.51 -8.47
N LYS A 88 -9.32 -0.63 -9.46
CA LYS A 88 -8.07 -0.58 -10.23
C LYS A 88 -6.95 0.16 -9.48
N SER A 89 -7.29 1.10 -8.61
CA SER A 89 -6.36 1.92 -7.82
C SER A 89 -6.79 2.04 -6.35
N VAL A 90 -5.84 2.32 -5.46
CA VAL A 90 -6.12 2.52 -4.03
C VAL A 90 -7.01 3.75 -3.82
N GLU A 91 -6.75 4.83 -4.54
CA GLU A 91 -7.54 6.05 -4.42
C GLU A 91 -8.98 5.87 -4.94
N SER A 92 -9.23 5.06 -5.97
CA SER A 92 -10.62 4.77 -6.38
C SER A 92 -11.40 4.03 -5.28
N ALA A 93 -10.77 3.09 -4.57
CA ALA A 93 -11.37 2.42 -3.41
C ALA A 93 -11.64 3.39 -2.25
N LEU A 94 -10.67 4.26 -1.94
CA LEU A 94 -10.82 5.28 -0.90
C LEU A 94 -11.94 6.27 -1.21
N PHE A 95 -12.02 6.73 -2.45
CA PHE A 95 -13.02 7.70 -2.87
C PHE A 95 -14.43 7.10 -2.85
N TYR A 96 -14.56 5.85 -3.32
CA TYR A 96 -15.80 5.10 -3.17
C TYR A 96 -16.23 5.02 -1.71
N ALA A 97 -15.31 4.67 -0.79
CA ALA A 97 -15.63 4.59 0.63
C ALA A 97 -16.07 5.95 1.21
N LEU A 98 -15.34 7.03 0.92
CA LEU A 98 -15.65 8.39 1.37
C LEU A 98 -17.04 8.86 0.92
N GLU A 99 -17.40 8.61 -0.33
CA GLU A 99 -18.72 8.92 -0.89
C GLU A 99 -19.79 8.05 -0.24
N LYS A 100 -19.53 6.74 -0.12
CA LYS A 100 -20.49 5.77 0.42
C LYS A 100 -20.89 6.04 1.86
N VAL A 101 -19.96 6.59 2.66
CA VAL A 101 -20.23 7.02 4.05
C VAL A 101 -20.65 8.49 4.17
N ASN A 102 -20.83 9.19 3.04
CA ASN A 102 -21.21 10.60 2.98
C ASN A 102 -20.28 11.54 3.76
N LEU A 103 -18.97 11.27 3.71
CA LEU A 103 -17.96 12.22 4.19
C LEU A 103 -17.65 13.30 3.16
N VAL A 104 -17.83 12.96 1.88
CA VAL A 104 -17.77 13.85 0.72
C VAL A 104 -19.02 13.62 -0.14
N PRO A 105 -19.49 14.62 -0.92
CA PRO A 105 -20.64 14.50 -1.80
C PRO A 105 -20.35 13.55 -2.95
N ASN A 106 -21.39 13.23 -3.71
CA ASN A 106 -21.26 12.46 -4.94
C ASN A 106 -20.20 13.12 -5.83
N LEU A 107 -19.10 12.40 -6.00
CA LEU A 107 -17.99 12.86 -6.81
C LEU A 107 -18.44 12.61 -8.24
N HIS A 108 -19.12 13.58 -8.87
CA HIS A 108 -19.50 13.48 -10.28
C HIS A 108 -18.23 13.43 -11.13
N TRP A 109 -17.71 12.22 -11.37
CA TRP A 109 -16.52 11.95 -12.15
C TRP A 109 -16.83 12.17 -13.63
N PHE A 110 -16.64 13.40 -14.13
CA PHE A 110 -16.72 13.65 -15.57
C PHE A 110 -15.41 13.23 -16.24
N VAL A 111 -15.46 12.16 -17.03
CA VAL A 111 -14.44 11.86 -18.04
C VAL A 111 -14.73 12.77 -19.23
N GLY A 112 -13.96 13.85 -19.37
CA GLY A 112 -13.93 14.61 -20.63
C GLY A 112 -13.44 13.70 -21.76
N SER A 113 -14.04 13.81 -22.94
CA SER A 113 -13.73 13.03 -24.14
C SER A 113 -12.29 13.16 -24.66
N ASP A 114 -11.48 14.03 -24.06
CA ASP A 114 -10.11 14.40 -24.43
C ASP A 114 -9.06 14.11 -23.34
N GLY A 115 -9.43 13.48 -22.22
CA GLY A 115 -8.46 12.88 -21.29
C GLY A 115 -7.56 13.85 -20.49
N THR A 116 -7.88 15.15 -20.38
CA THR A 116 -7.11 16.09 -19.52
C THR A 116 -7.99 16.81 -18.48
N CYS A 117 -7.50 17.03 -17.25
CA CYS A 117 -8.21 17.80 -16.22
C CYS A 117 -7.29 18.62 -15.30
N ALA A 118 -7.80 19.78 -14.87
CA ALA A 118 -7.08 20.92 -14.29
C ALA A 118 -7.62 21.36 -12.90
N THR A 119 -6.78 22.11 -12.17
CA THR A 119 -6.89 22.54 -10.75
C THR A 119 -7.50 23.94 -10.51
N GLY A 120 -8.10 24.18 -9.32
CA GLY A 120 -8.64 25.47 -8.78
C GLY A 120 -10.18 25.67 -8.93
N VAL A 121 -11.01 26.27 -8.05
CA VAL A 121 -10.96 27.09 -6.80
C VAL A 121 -12.35 26.98 -6.08
N SER A 122 -12.37 27.13 -4.74
CA SER A 122 -13.42 27.59 -3.76
C SER A 122 -14.91 27.16 -3.85
N PRO A 123 -15.65 26.96 -2.73
CA PRO A 123 -17.00 26.39 -2.67
C PRO A 123 -18.14 27.20 -3.33
N ASN A 124 -17.90 28.40 -3.86
CA ASN A 124 -18.93 29.39 -4.17
C ASN A 124 -18.96 29.95 -5.61
N ARG A 125 -18.40 29.28 -6.63
CA ARG A 125 -18.62 29.67 -8.05
C ARG A 125 -19.05 28.51 -8.95
N PRO A 126 -19.88 28.77 -9.99
CA PRO A 126 -20.18 27.79 -11.04
C PRO A 126 -18.89 27.40 -11.78
N LEU A 127 -18.80 26.13 -12.15
CA LEU A 127 -17.66 25.52 -12.84
C LEU A 127 -17.44 26.18 -14.22
N SER A 128 -16.42 27.01 -14.38
CA SER A 128 -15.88 27.38 -15.70
C SER A 128 -14.54 26.68 -15.97
N ARG A 129 -14.29 26.40 -17.25
CA ARG A 129 -13.12 25.71 -17.81
C ARG A 129 -11.90 26.62 -17.80
N GLU A 130 -10.79 26.19 -17.20
CA GLU A 130 -9.45 26.72 -17.48
C GLU A 130 -8.37 25.70 -17.03
N LYS A 131 -7.22 25.69 -17.71
CA LYS A 131 -6.25 24.59 -17.78
C LYS A 131 -5.03 24.83 -16.86
N PHE A 132 -4.84 23.99 -15.83
CA PHE A 132 -3.68 23.99 -14.92
C PHE A 132 -3.43 22.62 -14.26
N GLY A 133 -2.29 21.98 -14.59
CA GLY A 133 -1.54 21.01 -13.75
C GLY A 133 -2.19 19.66 -13.37
N GLU A 134 -1.84 18.61 -14.13
CA GLU A 134 -1.79 17.14 -13.92
C GLU A 134 -2.26 16.45 -12.60
N THR A 135 -3.27 16.93 -11.89
CA THR A 135 -3.80 16.24 -10.70
C THR A 135 -5.33 16.24 -10.69
N TRP A 136 -5.92 15.04 -10.78
CA TRP A 136 -7.35 14.77 -10.63
C TRP A 136 -7.75 14.90 -9.15
N ALA A 137 -7.69 16.10 -8.59
CA ALA A 137 -8.27 16.35 -7.28
C ALA A 137 -9.80 16.44 -7.43
N VAL A 138 -10.52 15.83 -6.49
CA VAL A 138 -11.93 16.15 -6.26
C VAL A 138 -12.05 17.67 -6.06
N LYS A 139 -12.60 18.36 -7.07
CA LYS A 139 -12.72 19.82 -7.08
C LYS A 139 -13.55 20.25 -5.86
N GLY A 140 -12.98 21.13 -5.02
CA GLY A 140 -13.63 21.68 -3.82
C GLY A 140 -13.21 21.04 -2.48
N TRP A 141 -12.69 19.81 -2.45
CA TRP A 141 -12.40 19.09 -1.19
C TRP A 141 -10.92 19.03 -0.82
N GLN A 142 -10.08 19.82 -1.53
CA GLN A 142 -8.65 20.01 -1.28
C GLN A 142 -7.88 18.71 -0.98
N TYR A 143 -8.15 17.68 -1.79
CA TYR A 143 -7.50 16.40 -1.66
C TYR A 143 -6.01 16.48 -2.05
N ALA A 144 -5.13 15.93 -1.21
CA ALA A 144 -3.71 15.76 -1.50
C ALA A 144 -3.22 14.40 -1.01
N ARG A 145 -2.26 13.83 -1.74
CA ARG A 145 -1.59 12.56 -1.44
C ARG A 145 -0.14 12.80 -1.03
N GLY A 146 0.34 12.09 -0.01
CA GLY A 146 1.68 12.29 0.52
C GLY A 146 2.80 11.78 -0.39
N GLY A 147 2.55 10.67 -1.09
CA GLY A 147 3.43 10.18 -2.14
C GLY A 147 2.66 9.33 -3.16
N ARG A 148 3.01 9.41 -4.44
CA ARG A 148 2.49 8.49 -5.45
C ARG A 148 3.36 7.24 -5.42
N THR A 149 2.76 6.07 -5.15
CA THR A 149 3.46 4.79 -5.34
C THR A 149 3.13 4.20 -6.70
N ASP A 150 4.13 3.58 -7.32
CA ASP A 150 3.98 2.89 -8.60
C ASP A 150 3.06 1.67 -8.47
N LYS A 151 2.65 1.10 -9.61
CA LYS A 151 1.93 -0.17 -9.67
C LYS A 151 2.68 -1.24 -8.86
N GLY A 152 1.96 -2.01 -8.06
CA GLY A 152 2.47 -3.13 -7.25
C GLY A 152 3.23 -2.72 -5.97
N VAL A 153 3.64 -1.46 -5.83
CA VAL A 153 4.31 -0.95 -4.62
C VAL A 153 3.30 -0.82 -3.48
N SER A 154 3.64 -1.40 -2.33
CA SER A 154 2.79 -1.37 -1.13
C SER A 154 3.09 -0.16 -0.25
N ALA A 155 2.23 0.13 0.73
CA ALA A 155 2.50 1.16 1.72
C ALA A 155 1.94 0.75 3.08
N ILE A 156 2.64 1.15 4.14
CA ILE A 156 2.12 1.09 5.52
C ILE A 156 1.94 2.49 6.11
N GLY A 157 2.66 3.49 5.61
CA GLY A 157 2.62 4.87 6.12
C GLY A 157 2.17 5.90 5.08
N GLN A 158 1.32 5.52 4.12
CA GLN A 158 0.77 6.50 3.19
C GLN A 158 -0.13 7.50 3.94
N VAL A 159 -0.09 8.76 3.53
CA VAL A 159 -0.95 9.80 4.09
C VAL A 159 -1.71 10.50 2.99
N VAL A 160 -2.98 10.77 3.23
CA VAL A 160 -3.80 11.67 2.41
C VAL A 160 -4.40 12.74 3.29
N SER A 161 -4.65 13.91 2.72
CA SER A 161 -5.35 15.00 3.41
C SER A 161 -6.48 15.52 2.54
N LEU A 162 -7.62 15.82 3.15
CA LEU A 162 -8.81 16.29 2.45
C LEU A 162 -9.76 17.00 3.41
N LEU A 163 -10.64 17.83 2.85
CA LEU A 163 -11.81 18.31 3.54
C LEU A 163 -12.81 17.15 3.68
N VAL A 164 -13.53 17.12 4.80
CA VAL A 164 -14.65 16.20 5.04
C VAL A 164 -15.78 16.93 5.75
N ARG A 165 -16.99 16.43 5.59
CA ARG A 165 -18.17 16.88 6.32
C ARG A 165 -17.96 16.74 7.84
N CYS A 166 -18.51 17.67 8.61
CA CYS A 166 -18.62 17.60 10.07
C CYS A 166 -19.85 16.80 10.52
N PRO A 167 -19.85 16.22 11.73
CA PRO A 167 -21.09 15.79 12.39
C PRO A 167 -22.10 16.94 12.48
N PRO A 168 -23.42 16.67 12.35
CA PRO A 168 -24.43 17.69 12.56
C PRO A 168 -24.33 18.29 13.98
N PRO A 169 -24.64 19.60 14.15
CA PRO A 169 -24.69 20.23 15.47
C PRO A 169 -25.62 19.47 16.43
N GLY A 170 -25.28 19.46 17.72
CA GLY A 170 -26.09 18.81 18.76
C GLY A 170 -25.90 17.30 18.92
N THR A 171 -25.03 16.66 18.13
CA THR A 171 -24.71 15.22 18.25
C THR A 171 -23.75 14.89 19.39
N GLY A 172 -23.18 15.89 20.07
CA GLY A 172 -22.24 15.71 21.19
C GLY A 172 -20.83 15.26 20.77
N THR A 173 -20.57 15.07 19.47
CA THR A 173 -19.25 14.71 18.95
C THR A 173 -18.76 15.72 17.91
N ASN A 174 -17.48 16.10 18.00
CA ASN A 174 -16.87 17.01 17.04
C ASN A 174 -16.38 16.30 15.77
N PHE A 175 -16.25 14.97 15.81
CA PHE A 175 -15.64 14.18 14.74
C PHE A 175 -16.40 12.88 14.51
N TYR A 176 -16.33 12.37 13.29
CA TYR A 176 -16.77 11.01 12.98
C TYR A 176 -15.71 9.98 13.41
N ASP A 177 -16.12 8.73 13.59
CA ASP A 177 -15.19 7.60 13.68
C ASP A 177 -14.72 7.22 12.26
N TYR A 178 -13.79 8.02 11.73
CA TYR A 178 -13.30 7.87 10.35
C TYR A 178 -12.71 6.49 10.08
N ILE A 179 -12.04 5.89 11.07
CA ILE A 179 -11.39 4.58 10.96
C ILE A 179 -12.45 3.51 10.75
N HIS A 180 -13.45 3.44 11.64
CA HIS A 180 -14.50 2.42 11.53
C HIS A 180 -15.37 2.61 10.30
N LEU A 181 -15.78 3.86 10.02
CA LEU A 181 -16.64 4.20 8.88
C LEU A 181 -15.99 3.80 7.56
N LEU A 182 -14.74 4.21 7.33
CA LEU A 182 -14.05 3.95 6.06
C LEU A 182 -13.70 2.46 5.90
N ASN A 183 -13.18 1.81 6.95
CA ASN A 183 -12.77 0.41 6.85
C ASN A 183 -13.94 -0.56 6.62
N ARG A 184 -15.18 -0.16 6.92
CA ARG A 184 -16.38 -0.95 6.59
C ARG A 184 -16.64 -1.03 5.09
N GLU A 185 -16.33 0.03 4.36
CA GLU A 185 -16.56 0.13 2.91
C GLU A 185 -15.29 -0.17 2.09
N LEU A 186 -14.10 -0.09 2.71
CA LEU A 186 -12.81 -0.38 2.06
C LEU A 186 -12.57 -1.88 1.86
N PRO A 187 -11.99 -2.31 0.73
CA PRO A 187 -11.58 -3.68 0.51
C PRO A 187 -10.52 -4.11 1.53
N ALA A 188 -10.39 -5.41 1.81
CA ALA A 188 -9.48 -5.95 2.82
C ALA A 188 -8.00 -5.55 2.64
N SER A 189 -7.60 -5.27 1.41
CA SER A 189 -6.26 -4.85 1.00
C SER A 189 -5.96 -3.37 1.25
N VAL A 190 -6.91 -2.56 1.76
CA VAL A 190 -6.73 -1.15 2.11
C VAL A 190 -7.32 -0.89 3.48
N ARG A 191 -6.55 -0.24 4.35
CA ARG A 191 -6.99 0.10 5.70
C ARG A 191 -6.56 1.49 6.11
N VAL A 192 -7.49 2.24 6.69
CA VAL A 192 -7.20 3.42 7.49
C VAL A 192 -6.94 2.96 8.92
N TYR A 193 -5.85 3.39 9.54
CA TYR A 193 -5.54 3.00 10.93
C TYR A 193 -5.24 4.18 11.85
N ALA A 194 -5.10 5.38 11.29
CA ALA A 194 -5.04 6.62 12.03
C ALA A 194 -5.64 7.78 11.24
N TRP A 195 -6.05 8.82 11.94
CA TRP A 195 -6.48 10.09 11.35
C TRP A 195 -6.08 11.26 12.25
N ALA A 196 -6.03 12.47 11.72
CA ALA A 196 -5.75 13.67 12.51
C ALA A 196 -6.57 14.86 12.00
N PRO A 197 -7.09 15.75 12.88
CA PRO A 197 -7.43 17.10 12.46
C PRO A 197 -6.14 17.84 12.09
N VAL A 198 -6.17 18.61 11.02
CA VAL A 198 -5.01 19.38 10.54
C VAL A 198 -5.43 20.80 10.19
N ALA A 199 -4.46 21.70 10.09
CA ALA A 199 -4.69 23.07 9.63
C ALA A 199 -5.22 23.09 8.18
N ASP A 200 -5.94 24.15 7.81
CA ASP A 200 -6.58 24.27 6.49
C ASP A 200 -5.57 24.32 5.33
N ASP A 201 -4.35 24.81 5.60
CA ASP A 201 -3.24 24.89 4.67
C ASP A 201 -2.38 23.60 4.62
N PHE A 202 -2.64 22.63 5.49
CA PHE A 202 -1.93 21.36 5.49
C PHE A 202 -2.17 20.60 4.18
N SER A 203 -1.07 20.18 3.55
CA SER A 203 -1.06 19.30 2.39
C SER A 203 -0.23 18.08 2.68
N ALA A 204 -0.84 16.89 2.63
CA ALA A 204 -0.10 15.64 2.76
C ALA A 204 1.12 15.58 1.83
N ARG A 205 1.03 16.23 0.64
CA ARG A 205 2.14 16.32 -0.30
C ARG A 205 3.18 17.36 0.10
N PHE A 206 2.77 18.61 0.26
CA PHE A 206 3.71 19.74 0.32
C PHE A 206 4.22 20.01 1.74
N SER A 207 3.47 19.60 2.76
CA SER A 207 3.90 19.72 4.17
C SER A 207 4.84 18.59 4.60
N ALA A 208 4.97 17.53 3.80
CA ALA A 208 5.81 16.39 4.13
C ALA A 208 7.29 16.74 3.96
N TYR A 209 8.04 16.53 5.05
CA TYR A 209 9.47 16.76 5.18
C TYR A 209 10.29 15.66 4.48
N SER A 210 9.93 14.40 4.69
CA SER A 210 10.62 13.26 4.09
C SER A 210 9.69 12.06 3.88
N ARG A 211 10.11 11.16 2.99
CA ARG A 211 9.48 9.86 2.77
C ARG A 211 10.51 8.77 2.93
N THR A 212 10.16 7.76 3.69
CA THR A 212 10.99 6.58 3.93
C THR A 212 10.43 5.40 3.15
N TYR A 213 11.26 4.82 2.29
CA TYR A 213 10.98 3.57 1.61
C TYR A 213 11.81 2.46 2.21
N LYS A 214 11.21 1.28 2.34
CA LYS A 214 11.93 0.05 2.68
C LYS A 214 11.81 -0.95 1.53
N TYR A 215 12.92 -1.65 1.26
CA TYR A 215 12.98 -2.69 0.24
C TYR A 215 13.57 -3.96 0.83
N PHE A 216 12.91 -5.10 0.59
CA PHE A 216 13.24 -6.35 1.27
C PHE A 216 13.68 -7.43 0.28
N VAL A 217 14.84 -8.04 0.50
CA VAL A 217 15.33 -9.15 -0.34
C VAL A 217 15.93 -10.27 0.50
N PRO A 218 15.81 -11.54 0.08
CA PRO A 218 16.58 -12.62 0.67
C PRO A 218 18.06 -12.32 0.69
N ASN A 219 18.71 -12.61 1.81
CA ASN A 219 20.15 -12.50 1.90
C ASN A 219 20.82 -13.68 1.18
N VAL A 220 21.10 -13.47 -0.11
CA VAL A 220 21.82 -14.43 -0.98
C VAL A 220 23.22 -13.95 -1.34
N PHE A 221 23.66 -12.82 -0.80
CA PHE A 221 24.91 -12.15 -1.16
C PHE A 221 26.08 -12.64 -0.31
N SER A 222 27.32 -12.49 -0.77
CA SER A 222 28.49 -12.70 0.09
C SER A 222 28.61 -11.57 1.11
N ASP A 223 29.37 -11.79 2.17
CA ASP A 223 29.58 -10.75 3.20
C ASP A 223 30.34 -9.55 2.61
N GLU A 224 31.27 -9.78 1.68
CA GLU A 224 31.95 -8.72 0.92
C GLU A 224 30.98 -7.95 0.02
N GLY A 225 30.02 -8.64 -0.61
CA GLY A 225 28.96 -8.02 -1.41
C GLY A 225 28.08 -7.11 -0.57
N ILE A 226 27.71 -7.55 0.64
CA ILE A 226 26.95 -6.72 1.60
C ILE A 226 27.76 -5.49 2.02
N CYS A 227 29.04 -5.67 2.38
CA CYS A 227 29.93 -4.56 2.71
C CYS A 227 30.02 -3.54 1.55
N SER A 228 30.10 -4.01 0.31
CA SER A 228 30.13 -3.17 -0.88
C SER A 228 28.81 -2.42 -1.09
N MET A 229 27.67 -3.07 -0.87
CA MET A 229 26.35 -2.42 -0.91
C MET A 229 26.22 -1.33 0.17
N VAL A 230 26.66 -1.62 1.40
CA VAL A 230 26.64 -0.66 2.51
C VAL A 230 27.50 0.56 2.18
N ALA A 231 28.70 0.35 1.64
CA ALA A 231 29.58 1.43 1.24
C ALA A 231 29.00 2.25 0.06
N ALA A 232 28.38 1.59 -0.92
CA ALA A 232 27.72 2.24 -2.05
C ALA A 232 26.50 3.07 -1.62
N ALA A 233 25.66 2.53 -0.72
CA ALA A 233 24.50 3.22 -0.18
C ALA A 233 24.88 4.53 0.54
N LYS A 234 25.97 4.52 1.31
CA LYS A 234 26.49 5.73 1.99
C LYS A 234 26.82 6.86 1.01
N LYS A 235 27.36 6.54 -0.18
CA LYS A 235 27.69 7.55 -1.21
C LYS A 235 26.44 8.22 -1.79
N MET A 236 25.30 7.54 -1.76
CA MET A 236 24.03 8.09 -2.27
C MET A 236 23.37 9.08 -1.30
N VAL A 237 23.85 9.20 -0.06
CA VAL A 237 23.34 10.17 0.93
C VAL A 237 23.84 11.57 0.60
N GLY A 238 22.98 12.58 0.73
CA GLY A 238 23.27 13.97 0.43
C GLY A 238 22.43 14.54 -0.71
N ARG A 239 22.81 15.74 -1.17
CA ARG A 239 22.19 16.44 -2.31
C ARG A 239 22.98 16.13 -3.57
N HIS A 240 22.38 15.40 -4.51
CA HIS A 240 23.00 14.98 -5.76
C HIS A 240 22.04 15.09 -6.94
N ASP A 241 22.57 15.11 -8.17
CA ASP A 241 21.77 14.91 -9.38
C ASP A 241 21.45 13.43 -9.57
N PHE A 242 20.17 13.07 -9.47
CA PHE A 242 19.69 11.70 -9.60
C PHE A 242 19.13 11.38 -11.00
N ALA A 243 19.47 12.15 -12.03
CA ALA A 243 18.95 11.93 -13.37
C ALA A 243 19.24 10.51 -13.91
N ASN A 244 20.42 9.95 -13.59
CA ASN A 244 20.80 8.59 -13.97
C ASN A 244 20.08 7.49 -13.18
N PHE A 245 19.43 7.86 -12.08
CA PHE A 245 18.66 6.95 -11.23
C PHE A 245 17.17 7.03 -11.50
N CYS A 246 16.69 7.76 -12.51
CA CYS A 246 15.26 7.83 -12.79
C CYS A 246 14.91 7.27 -14.17
N LYS A 247 13.63 7.00 -14.41
CA LYS A 247 13.15 6.84 -15.78
C LYS A 247 12.99 8.26 -16.35
N PHE A 248 13.93 8.64 -17.20
CA PHE A 248 13.87 9.92 -17.90
C PHE A 248 12.71 9.89 -18.89
N ASP A 249 11.89 10.92 -18.82
CA ASP A 249 10.79 11.18 -19.74
C ASP A 249 10.77 12.68 -19.99
N ALA A 250 10.97 13.11 -21.23
CA ALA A 250 11.10 14.53 -21.58
C ALA A 250 9.81 15.33 -21.29
N GLU A 251 8.66 14.67 -21.18
CA GLU A 251 7.39 15.33 -20.83
C GLU A 251 7.23 15.53 -19.33
N THR A 252 7.55 14.50 -18.51
CA THR A 252 7.36 14.52 -17.04
C THR A 252 8.62 14.90 -16.25
N THR A 253 9.81 14.72 -16.83
CA THR A 253 11.13 15.06 -16.27
C THR A 253 11.58 16.41 -16.83
N LYS A 254 10.71 17.42 -16.74
CA LYS A 254 11.08 18.80 -17.00
C LYS A 254 11.61 19.43 -15.72
N GLY A 255 12.89 19.79 -15.71
CA GLY A 255 13.49 20.59 -14.64
C GLY A 255 14.46 19.85 -13.73
N ASN A 256 14.50 20.25 -12.46
CA ASN A 256 15.53 19.88 -11.51
C ASN A 256 15.49 18.39 -11.12
N THR A 257 16.57 17.66 -11.42
CA THR A 257 16.80 16.25 -11.04
C THR A 257 17.60 16.08 -9.75
N GLU A 258 17.99 17.18 -9.10
CA GLU A 258 18.61 17.15 -7.80
C GLU A 258 17.63 16.67 -6.73
N ARG A 259 18.07 15.73 -5.89
CA ARG A 259 17.30 15.28 -4.73
C ARG A 259 18.21 15.19 -3.51
N VAL A 260 17.59 15.31 -2.34
CA VAL A 260 18.28 15.16 -1.06
C VAL A 260 17.86 13.83 -0.45
N ILE A 261 18.82 12.92 -0.35
CA ILE A 261 18.70 11.66 0.38
C ILE A 261 19.24 11.88 1.79
N LEU A 262 18.40 11.67 2.79
CA LEU A 262 18.71 11.83 4.20
C LEU A 262 19.34 10.56 4.79
N GLN A 263 18.85 9.40 4.35
CA GLN A 263 19.34 8.10 4.80
C GLN A 263 19.31 7.09 3.65
N CYS A 264 20.36 6.27 3.55
CA CYS A 264 20.42 5.11 2.68
C CYS A 264 21.22 4.01 3.38
N THR A 265 20.54 2.99 3.91
CA THR A 265 21.17 1.90 4.67
C THR A 265 20.80 0.52 4.13
N VAL A 266 21.66 -0.46 4.37
CA VAL A 266 21.46 -1.88 4.04
C VAL A 266 21.77 -2.67 5.30
N GLU A 267 20.77 -3.33 5.87
CA GLU A 267 20.87 -4.02 7.16
C GLU A 267 20.17 -5.38 7.09
N LEU A 268 20.54 -6.33 7.96
CA LEU A 268 19.68 -7.50 8.17
C LEU A 268 18.40 -7.06 8.88
N ALA A 269 17.25 -7.40 8.29
CA ALA A 269 15.96 -7.21 8.92
C ALA A 269 15.96 -7.92 10.29
N LYS A 270 15.53 -7.20 11.33
CA LYS A 270 15.48 -7.71 12.71
C LYS A 270 14.30 -8.66 12.96
N ASP A 271 13.49 -8.93 11.95
CA ASP A 271 12.29 -9.76 12.04
C ASP A 271 12.63 -11.25 12.15
N GLU A 272 12.31 -11.85 13.30
CA GLU A 272 12.51 -13.27 13.56
C GLU A 272 11.71 -14.18 12.61
N PHE A 273 10.58 -13.71 12.05
CA PHE A 273 9.78 -14.50 11.12
C PHE A 273 10.61 -14.94 9.90
N TYR A 274 11.39 -14.02 9.35
CA TYR A 274 12.19 -14.32 8.18
C TYR A 274 13.39 -15.21 8.48
N ARG A 275 13.91 -15.24 9.71
CA ARG A 275 14.99 -16.18 10.07
C ARG A 275 14.56 -17.64 9.95
N ALA A 276 13.27 -17.93 10.12
CA ALA A 276 12.73 -19.28 9.97
C ALA A 276 12.62 -19.73 8.49
N LEU A 277 12.32 -18.80 7.58
CA LEU A 277 12.14 -19.08 6.14
C LEU A 277 13.42 -18.88 5.32
N PHE A 278 14.27 -17.94 5.74
CA PHE A 278 15.52 -17.57 5.10
C PHE A 278 16.64 -17.70 6.13
N PRO A 279 17.44 -18.79 6.11
CA PRO A 279 18.49 -19.04 7.11
C PRO A 279 19.52 -17.91 7.24
N ARG A 280 19.79 -17.20 6.14
CA ARG A 280 20.69 -16.03 6.11
C ARG A 280 19.96 -14.69 6.37
N GLY A 281 18.65 -14.74 6.60
CA GLY A 281 17.77 -13.59 6.84
C GLY A 281 17.31 -12.87 5.57
N ILE A 282 16.67 -11.74 5.78
CA ILE A 282 16.28 -10.76 4.76
C ILE A 282 17.17 -9.53 4.93
N LEU A 283 17.66 -8.98 3.83
CA LEU A 283 18.24 -7.65 3.79
C LEU A 283 17.12 -6.61 3.63
N GLU A 284 17.16 -5.60 4.48
CA GLU A 284 16.33 -4.41 4.47
C GLU A 284 17.16 -3.23 3.96
N PHE A 285 16.73 -2.63 2.86
CA PHE A 285 17.26 -1.37 2.37
C PHE A 285 16.33 -0.25 2.83
N THR A 286 16.84 0.70 3.60
CA THR A 286 16.07 1.88 4.02
C THR A 286 16.56 3.10 3.28
N ILE A 287 15.67 3.75 2.53
CA ILE A 287 15.96 4.96 1.76
C ILE A 287 15.00 6.06 2.21
N GLU A 288 15.52 7.08 2.85
CA GLU A 288 14.77 8.28 3.25
C GLU A 288 15.26 9.48 2.44
N GLY A 289 14.33 10.24 1.88
CA GLY A 289 14.63 11.46 1.14
C GLY A 289 13.49 12.46 1.18
N GLN A 290 13.79 13.71 0.86
CA GLN A 290 12.79 14.78 0.86
C GLN A 290 11.75 14.58 -0.25
N ALA A 291 12.22 14.16 -1.43
CA ALA A 291 11.42 13.81 -2.60
C ALA A 291 12.18 12.83 -3.48
N PHE A 292 11.46 12.13 -4.35
CA PHE A 292 12.02 11.15 -5.30
C PHE A 292 11.53 11.43 -6.72
N LEU A 293 12.40 11.22 -7.70
CA LEU A 293 12.06 11.19 -9.12
C LEU A 293 11.30 9.91 -9.48
N TYR A 294 10.73 9.89 -10.69
CA TYR A 294 10.01 8.73 -11.18
C TYR A 294 10.94 7.50 -11.25
N HIS A 295 10.53 6.43 -10.57
CA HIS A 295 11.29 5.18 -10.41
C HIS A 295 12.64 5.29 -9.67
N GLN A 296 12.96 6.42 -9.04
CA GLN A 296 14.28 6.68 -8.45
C GLN A 296 14.75 5.57 -7.51
N VAL A 297 13.93 5.28 -6.51
CA VAL A 297 14.25 4.31 -5.46
C VAL A 297 14.54 2.93 -6.05
N ARG A 298 13.78 2.50 -7.07
CA ARG A 298 13.94 1.16 -7.68
C ARG A 298 15.22 1.05 -8.51
N PHE A 299 15.68 2.14 -9.14
CA PHE A 299 16.98 2.14 -9.83
C PHE A 299 18.15 2.24 -8.87
N MET A 300 18.02 2.99 -7.76
CA MET A 300 19.02 2.96 -6.69
C MET A 300 19.19 1.55 -6.15
N ILE A 301 18.07 0.86 -5.85
CA ILE A 301 18.09 -0.54 -5.43
C ILE A 301 18.70 -1.44 -6.51
N ALA A 302 18.33 -1.28 -7.78
CA ALA A 302 18.88 -2.12 -8.86
C ALA A 302 20.41 -2.07 -8.89
N LEU A 303 21.00 -0.86 -8.85
CA LEU A 303 22.45 -0.71 -8.83
C LEU A 303 23.08 -1.32 -7.56
N LEU A 304 22.50 -1.09 -6.38
CA LEU A 304 23.00 -1.70 -5.15
C LEU A 304 22.98 -3.23 -5.24
N LEU A 305 21.94 -3.83 -5.80
CA LEU A 305 21.88 -5.28 -5.99
C LEU A 305 22.95 -5.78 -6.96
N GLU A 306 23.25 -5.06 -8.05
CA GLU A 306 24.36 -5.41 -8.95
C GLU A 306 25.74 -5.31 -8.26
N ILE A 307 25.97 -4.26 -7.47
CA ILE A 307 27.19 -4.13 -6.64
C ILE A 307 27.29 -5.30 -5.65
N GLY A 308 26.17 -5.67 -5.01
CA GLY A 308 26.13 -6.82 -4.09
C GLY A 308 26.43 -8.16 -4.77
N ARG A 309 26.12 -8.30 -6.07
CA ARG A 309 26.49 -9.49 -6.88
C ARG A 309 27.93 -9.44 -7.38
N GLY A 310 28.63 -8.32 -7.24
CA GLY A 310 29.96 -8.10 -7.80
C GLY A 310 29.98 -7.91 -9.32
N THR A 311 28.83 -7.66 -9.93
CA THR A 311 28.73 -7.35 -11.38
C THR A 311 29.08 -5.89 -11.67
N GLU A 312 28.94 -5.01 -10.68
CA GLU A 312 29.27 -3.59 -10.77
C GLU A 312 30.21 -3.14 -9.65
N ASN A 313 31.05 -2.15 -9.94
CA ASN A 313 31.96 -1.58 -8.96
C ASN A 313 31.31 -0.42 -8.19
N ILE A 314 31.67 -0.26 -6.92
CA ILE A 314 31.24 0.87 -6.09
C ILE A 314 31.61 2.24 -6.67
N SER A 315 32.71 2.34 -7.43
CA SER A 315 33.14 3.60 -8.07
C SER A 315 32.12 4.12 -9.09
N LEU A 316 31.30 3.23 -9.67
CA LEU A 316 30.26 3.63 -10.61
C LEU A 316 29.22 4.56 -9.96
N VAL A 317 29.00 4.44 -8.65
CA VAL A 317 28.11 5.36 -7.91
C VAL A 317 28.63 6.79 -7.99
N ASP A 318 29.95 6.98 -7.90
CA ASP A 318 30.56 8.32 -7.98
C ASP A 318 30.31 8.93 -9.36
N SER A 319 30.57 8.19 -10.43
CA SER A 319 30.40 8.67 -11.80
C SER A 319 28.92 8.90 -12.15
N LEU A 320 28.01 8.05 -11.67
CA LEU A 320 26.58 8.22 -11.91
C LEU A 320 25.98 9.43 -11.20
N LEU A 321 26.54 9.82 -10.04
CA LEU A 321 26.15 11.00 -9.25
C LEU A 321 27.01 12.24 -9.56
N GLY A 322 28.07 12.10 -10.37
CA GLY A 322 29.02 13.17 -10.71
C GLY A 322 29.97 13.58 -9.58
N LEU A 323 30.23 12.70 -8.60
CA LEU A 323 31.06 12.98 -7.41
C LEU A 323 32.55 13.01 -7.71
N ASP A 324 32.97 12.35 -8.79
CA ASP A 324 34.36 12.27 -9.26
C ASP A 324 34.71 13.40 -10.26
N GLY A 325 33.79 14.33 -10.51
CA GLY A 325 33.93 15.40 -11.50
C GLY A 325 33.81 14.91 -12.94
N SER A 326 33.44 13.65 -13.17
CA SER A 326 33.20 13.14 -14.52
C SER A 326 31.96 13.81 -15.16
N PRO A 327 31.95 13.97 -16.50
CA PRO A 327 30.73 14.37 -17.19
C PRO A 327 29.60 13.37 -16.91
N ARG A 328 28.36 13.86 -16.92
CA ARG A 328 27.19 13.00 -16.77
C ARG A 328 27.24 11.86 -17.81
N ILE A 329 27.13 10.63 -17.32
CA ILE A 329 27.06 9.44 -18.19
C ILE A 329 25.76 9.46 -19.00
N ASP A 330 25.87 9.53 -20.32
CA ASP A 330 24.75 9.52 -21.28
C ASP A 330 25.12 8.72 -22.55
N PRO A 331 24.35 7.70 -22.96
CA PRO A 331 23.22 7.13 -22.23
C PRO A 331 23.69 6.45 -20.93
N ARG A 332 22.91 6.61 -19.87
CA ARG A 332 23.14 5.88 -18.61
C ARG A 332 23.16 4.36 -18.85
N PRO A 333 23.84 3.57 -18.00
CA PRO A 333 23.74 2.12 -18.01
C PRO A 333 22.28 1.67 -17.90
N GLN A 334 21.88 0.71 -18.72
CA GLN A 334 20.52 0.19 -18.71
C GLN A 334 20.40 -0.97 -17.73
N TYR A 335 19.99 -0.66 -16.50
CA TYR A 335 19.60 -1.67 -15.54
C TYR A 335 18.12 -2.03 -15.68
N VAL A 336 17.82 -3.32 -15.52
CA VAL A 336 16.45 -3.74 -15.23
C VAL A 336 16.05 -3.14 -13.90
N GLN A 337 14.95 -2.40 -13.90
CA GLN A 337 14.43 -1.78 -12.69
C GLN A 337 14.11 -2.87 -11.65
N ALA A 338 14.54 -2.67 -10.40
CA ALA A 338 14.26 -3.61 -9.32
C ALA A 338 12.75 -3.87 -9.21
N PRO A 339 12.26 -5.10 -8.96
CA PRO A 339 10.84 -5.40 -8.85
C PRO A 339 10.08 -4.47 -7.89
N GLU A 340 8.84 -4.11 -8.21
CA GLU A 340 8.00 -3.23 -7.37
C GLU A 340 7.57 -3.86 -6.05
N HIS A 341 7.41 -5.18 -6.06
CA HIS A 341 6.76 -5.96 -5.03
C HIS A 341 7.37 -5.84 -3.62
N PRO A 342 8.72 -5.85 -3.46
CA PRO A 342 9.34 -5.71 -2.16
C PRO A 342 9.48 -4.28 -1.67
N LEU A 343 9.13 -3.30 -2.52
CA LEU A 343 9.16 -1.89 -2.15
C LEU A 343 7.91 -1.53 -1.34
N VAL A 344 8.14 -0.92 -0.18
CA VAL A 344 7.10 -0.45 0.71
C VAL A 344 7.35 1.01 1.04
N LEU A 345 6.36 1.89 0.80
CA LEU A 345 6.36 3.21 1.41
C LEU A 345 6.11 3.04 2.91
N TRP A 346 7.17 3.24 3.69
CA TRP A 346 7.20 2.92 5.10
C TRP A 346 6.56 4.04 5.94
N ASN A 347 7.02 5.28 5.74
CA ASN A 347 6.52 6.43 6.48
C ASN A 347 6.63 7.71 5.67
N ILE A 348 5.81 8.69 6.03
CA ILE A 348 5.92 10.08 5.58
C ILE A 348 6.03 10.92 6.85
N HIS A 349 7.15 11.61 7.00
CA HIS A 349 7.42 12.47 8.15
C HIS A 349 7.12 13.92 7.80
N TYR A 350 6.52 14.66 8.73
CA TYR A 350 6.12 16.06 8.54
C TYR A 350 6.92 17.03 9.43
N GLY A 351 7.91 16.53 10.17
CA GLY A 351 8.78 17.38 10.99
C GLY A 351 8.02 18.10 12.09
N GLU A 352 8.24 19.40 12.22
CA GLU A 352 7.53 20.25 13.17
C GLU A 352 6.01 20.33 12.90
N ASN A 353 5.58 19.97 11.68
CA ASN A 353 4.18 19.94 11.26
C ASN A 353 3.53 18.55 11.39
N GLU A 354 4.08 17.66 12.22
CA GLU A 354 3.54 16.31 12.43
C GLU A 354 2.06 16.37 12.88
N PRO A 355 1.13 15.76 12.13
CA PRO A 355 -0.27 15.76 12.51
C PRO A 355 -0.47 15.10 13.88
N PRO A 356 -1.40 15.59 14.72
CA PRO A 356 -1.74 14.95 15.99
C PRO A 356 -2.55 13.66 15.75
N TRP A 357 -1.84 12.60 15.37
CA TRP A 357 -2.42 11.32 14.96
C TRP A 357 -3.26 10.68 16.06
N ARG A 358 -4.51 10.39 15.73
CA ARG A 358 -5.45 9.58 16.50
C ARG A 358 -5.50 8.19 15.90
N TYR A 359 -4.90 7.24 16.61
CA TYR A 359 -4.79 5.86 16.19
C TYR A 359 -6.02 5.05 16.59
N ALA A 360 -6.23 3.92 15.91
CA ALA A 360 -7.22 2.95 16.33
C ALA A 360 -6.79 2.28 17.65
N LEU A 361 -7.31 2.78 18.78
CA LEU A 361 -7.00 2.28 20.13
C LEU A 361 -8.10 1.34 20.66
N GLU A 362 -7.74 0.44 21.58
CA GLU A 362 -8.66 -0.50 22.23
C GLU A 362 -9.73 0.16 23.12
N ARG A 363 -9.58 1.43 23.50
CA ARG A 363 -10.37 2.04 24.59
C ARG A 363 -11.18 3.29 24.25
N ASP A 364 -10.93 3.95 23.11
CA ASP A 364 -11.45 5.31 22.87
C ASP A 364 -12.56 5.40 21.82
N SER A 365 -13.30 4.31 21.55
CA SER A 365 -14.55 4.45 20.81
C SER A 365 -15.66 4.87 21.79
N PRO A 366 -16.31 6.04 21.61
CA PRO A 366 -17.54 6.38 22.33
C PRO A 366 -18.68 5.37 22.07
N TRP A 367 -18.48 4.45 21.12
CA TRP A 367 -19.47 3.51 20.60
C TRP A 367 -19.34 2.08 21.15
N GLY A 368 -18.52 1.85 22.19
CA GLY A 368 -18.47 0.59 22.96
C GLY A 368 -17.21 -0.26 22.76
N LYS A 369 -17.14 -1.40 23.47
CA LYS A 369 -15.96 -2.28 23.59
C LYS A 369 -15.34 -2.63 22.22
N CYS A 370 -14.13 -2.13 21.95
CA CYS A 370 -13.37 -2.45 20.75
C CYS A 370 -12.95 -3.94 20.71
N SER A 371 -13.16 -4.60 19.58
CA SER A 371 -12.63 -5.94 19.29
C SER A 371 -11.11 -5.86 19.03
N ARG A 372 -10.34 -6.92 19.31
CA ARG A 372 -8.89 -7.00 18.98
C ARG A 372 -8.57 -6.61 17.53
N ASN A 373 -9.51 -6.85 16.60
CA ASN A 373 -9.37 -6.53 15.18
C ASN A 373 -9.51 -5.03 14.84
N SER A 374 -9.92 -4.20 15.80
CA SER A 374 -10.10 -2.75 15.63
C SER A 374 -8.93 -1.90 16.14
N THR A 375 -7.88 -2.55 16.64
CA THR A 375 -6.62 -1.89 17.01
C THR A 375 -5.75 -1.64 15.78
N VAL A 376 -4.79 -0.72 15.85
CA VAL A 376 -3.75 -0.57 14.80
C VAL A 376 -3.15 -1.94 14.45
N VAL A 377 -2.89 -2.74 15.49
CA VAL A 377 -2.38 -4.10 15.38
C VAL A 377 -3.30 -5.01 14.57
N GLY A 378 -4.55 -5.10 14.99
CA GLY A 378 -5.56 -5.92 14.32
C GLY A 378 -5.86 -5.46 12.89
N ILE A 379 -5.78 -4.16 12.63
CA ILE A 379 -6.02 -3.55 11.32
C ILE A 379 -4.86 -3.84 10.36
N LEU A 380 -3.61 -3.67 10.80
CA LEU A 380 -2.44 -3.83 9.95
C LEU A 380 -2.06 -5.29 9.74
N ARG A 381 -2.34 -6.16 10.73
CA ARG A 381 -1.92 -7.57 10.68
C ARG A 381 -2.33 -8.29 9.40
N PRO A 382 -3.58 -8.25 8.91
CA PRO A 382 -3.95 -8.93 7.66
C PRO A 382 -3.16 -8.42 6.44
N ILE A 383 -2.94 -7.11 6.33
CA ILE A 383 -2.17 -6.51 5.23
C ILE A 383 -0.73 -7.02 5.26
N LEU A 384 -0.11 -7.00 6.45
CA LEU A 384 1.26 -7.47 6.62
C LEU A 384 1.36 -8.95 6.27
N LEU A 385 0.55 -9.82 6.89
CA LEU A 385 0.56 -11.26 6.63
C LEU A 385 0.43 -11.58 5.13
N GLN A 386 -0.48 -10.88 4.44
CA GLN A 386 -0.67 -11.07 3.02
C GLN A 386 0.55 -10.59 2.22
N TRP A 387 1.11 -9.43 2.56
CA TRP A 387 2.35 -8.94 1.94
C TRP A 387 3.53 -9.90 2.15
N TYR A 388 3.71 -10.46 3.35
CA TYR A 388 4.73 -11.49 3.61
C TYR A 388 4.53 -12.73 2.75
N ALA A 389 3.29 -13.25 2.68
CA ALA A 389 2.96 -14.42 1.89
C ALA A 389 3.25 -14.18 0.41
N ASP A 390 2.91 -13.00 -0.10
CA ASP A 390 3.11 -12.68 -1.51
C ASP A 390 4.58 -12.40 -1.83
N LEU A 391 5.31 -11.67 -0.98
CA LEU A 391 6.76 -11.51 -1.12
C LEU A 391 7.46 -12.87 -1.19
N THR A 392 7.05 -13.80 -0.31
CA THR A 392 7.58 -15.17 -0.29
C THR A 392 7.35 -15.87 -1.64
N LYS A 393 6.17 -15.74 -2.25
CA LYS A 393 5.90 -16.28 -3.60
C LYS A 393 6.79 -15.64 -4.67
N VAL A 394 6.99 -14.31 -4.64
CA VAL A 394 7.85 -13.63 -5.62
C VAL A 394 9.31 -14.04 -5.48
N ILE A 395 9.77 -14.28 -4.25
CA ILE A 395 11.09 -14.83 -3.97
C ILE A 395 11.23 -16.23 -4.56
N PHE A 396 10.31 -17.15 -4.24
CA PHE A 396 10.37 -18.55 -4.69
C PHE A 396 10.18 -18.71 -6.20
N ASN A 397 9.34 -17.88 -6.83
CA ASN A 397 9.13 -17.88 -8.29
C ASN A 397 10.31 -17.28 -9.07
N GLY A 398 11.39 -16.89 -8.39
CA GLY A 398 12.66 -16.48 -8.99
C GLY A 398 12.69 -15.07 -9.56
N ALA A 399 11.63 -14.26 -9.41
CA ALA A 399 11.58 -12.90 -9.95
C ALA A 399 12.61 -11.95 -9.29
N LEU A 400 13.07 -12.27 -8.08
CA LEU A 400 14.14 -11.55 -7.39
C LEU A 400 15.53 -12.17 -7.56
N LEU A 401 15.61 -13.43 -8.01
CA LEU A 401 16.85 -14.22 -8.02
C LEU A 401 17.37 -14.54 -9.43
N ARG A 402 16.61 -14.26 -10.50
CA ARG A 402 17.08 -14.46 -11.88
C ARG A 402 18.25 -13.53 -12.19
N ARG A 403 19.37 -14.12 -12.64
CA ARG A 403 20.49 -13.38 -13.26
C ARG A 403 19.98 -12.71 -14.53
N THR A 404 20.12 -11.39 -14.62
CA THR A 404 19.96 -10.68 -15.89
C THR A 404 21.23 -10.86 -16.70
N THR A 405 21.38 -12.01 -17.36
CA THR A 405 22.38 -12.13 -18.44
C THR A 405 21.77 -11.48 -19.68
N HIS A 406 22.35 -10.35 -20.10
CA HIS A 406 22.14 -9.86 -21.45
C HIS A 406 22.64 -10.94 -22.44
N GLY A 407 21.72 -11.49 -23.24
CA GLY A 407 22.00 -12.23 -24.48
C GLY A 407 22.15 -13.75 -24.36
N SER A 408 21.03 -14.49 -24.48
CA SER A 408 20.86 -15.74 -25.27
C SER A 408 19.59 -16.51 -24.81
N PRO A 409 18.76 -17.06 -25.71
CA PRO A 409 17.48 -17.68 -25.35
C PRO A 409 17.58 -19.21 -25.24
N PHE A 410 17.65 -19.78 -24.04
CA PHE A 410 17.40 -21.20 -23.73
C PHE A 410 17.09 -21.29 -22.22
N CYS A 411 16.09 -21.98 -21.69
CA CYS A 411 15.22 -23.02 -22.21
C CYS A 411 13.79 -22.78 -21.65
N LYS A 412 12.77 -23.12 -22.44
CA LYS A 412 11.46 -23.46 -21.91
C LYS A 412 11.62 -24.72 -21.08
N ASP A 413 11.07 -24.76 -19.88
CA ASP A 413 10.57 -26.02 -19.34
C ASP A 413 9.19 -25.77 -18.73
N GLU A 414 8.29 -26.66 -19.15
CA GLU A 414 6.88 -26.71 -18.83
C GLU A 414 6.65 -27.31 -17.44
N GLY A 415 5.56 -26.90 -16.78
CA GLY A 415 4.88 -27.68 -15.77
C GLY A 415 5.44 -27.63 -14.34
N SER A 416 4.90 -26.72 -13.52
CA SER A 416 4.56 -27.08 -12.13
C SER A 416 3.37 -26.25 -11.63
N GLU A 417 2.18 -26.80 -11.74
CA GLU A 417 1.05 -26.45 -10.86
C GLU A 417 1.36 -27.03 -9.47
N ALA A 418 1.81 -26.20 -8.54
CA ALA A 418 1.78 -26.54 -7.11
C ALA A 418 1.81 -25.29 -6.23
N ALA A 419 1.08 -25.38 -5.12
CA ALA A 419 1.01 -24.47 -3.97
C ALA A 419 0.00 -23.31 -4.03
N ASN A 420 -1.30 -23.65 -4.04
CA ASN A 420 -2.37 -22.82 -3.48
C ASN A 420 -2.87 -23.47 -2.17
N GLU A 421 -2.17 -23.23 -1.05
CA GLU A 421 -2.77 -23.37 0.30
C GLU A 421 -2.27 -22.23 1.21
N PRO A 422 -3.15 -21.52 1.93
CA PRO A 422 -2.74 -20.50 2.88
C PRO A 422 -2.28 -21.12 4.21
N CYS A 423 -1.01 -20.93 4.56
CA CYS A 423 -0.44 -21.31 5.87
C CYS A 423 -1.07 -20.49 7.03
N ALA A 424 -2.21 -20.96 7.55
CA ALA A 424 -2.95 -20.32 8.65
C ALA A 424 -2.28 -20.43 10.04
N GLY A 425 -1.18 -21.18 10.18
CA GLY A 425 -0.55 -21.51 11.47
C GLY A 425 0.53 -20.56 11.99
N LEU A 426 1.00 -19.59 11.17
CA LEU A 426 2.20 -18.79 11.45
C LEU A 426 1.95 -17.42 12.13
N ALA A 427 0.69 -17.00 12.18
CA ALA A 427 0.26 -15.64 12.53
C ALA A 427 0.74 -15.03 13.88
N PRO A 428 0.97 -15.76 15.00
CA PRO A 428 1.17 -15.12 16.31
C PRO A 428 2.58 -14.59 16.63
N LEU A 429 3.63 -15.04 15.92
CA LEU A 429 5.02 -14.61 16.18
C LEU A 429 5.43 -13.36 15.38
N MET A 430 4.65 -13.00 14.35
CA MET A 430 4.97 -12.00 13.33
C MET A 430 4.84 -10.53 13.76
N PHE A 431 4.49 -10.26 15.03
CA PHE A 431 3.80 -9.01 15.38
C PHE A 431 4.60 -8.03 16.24
N THR A 432 5.53 -8.49 17.07
CA THR A 432 6.16 -7.65 18.10
C THR A 432 7.11 -6.58 17.55
N HIS A 433 7.78 -6.78 16.41
CA HIS A 433 8.86 -5.86 15.99
C HIS A 433 8.45 -4.73 15.03
N MET A 434 7.38 -4.88 14.24
CA MET A 434 6.96 -3.83 13.28
C MET A 434 6.16 -2.69 13.92
N VAL A 435 5.47 -2.96 15.03
CA VAL A 435 4.70 -1.94 15.76
C VAL A 435 5.60 -1.16 16.72
N ASP A 436 6.58 -1.82 17.33
CA ASP A 436 7.51 -1.20 18.28
C ASP A 436 8.42 -0.12 17.64
N ALA A 437 8.58 -0.10 16.31
CA ALA A 437 9.51 0.81 15.65
C ALA A 437 8.96 2.23 15.35
N ASP A 438 7.64 2.43 15.27
CA ASP A 438 7.05 3.75 14.95
C ASP A 438 5.69 4.02 15.65
N VAL A 439 5.17 3.04 16.39
CA VAL A 439 3.96 3.21 17.19
C VAL A 439 4.41 3.22 18.65
N HIS A 440 4.68 4.40 19.20
CA HIS A 440 4.74 4.61 20.66
C HIS A 440 3.34 4.38 21.27
N VAL A 441 2.82 3.15 21.17
CA VAL A 441 1.71 2.69 22.00
C VAL A 441 2.36 2.01 23.20
N PRO A 442 2.14 2.48 24.42
CA PRO A 442 2.63 1.79 25.62
C PRO A 442 1.91 0.45 25.73
N ILE A 443 2.52 -0.61 25.22
CA ILE A 443 2.04 -1.98 25.39
C ILE A 443 2.56 -2.48 26.74
N GLU A 444 1.72 -2.47 27.77
CA GLU A 444 1.98 -3.24 28.99
C GLU A 444 2.13 -4.72 28.60
N LYS A 445 3.34 -5.26 28.79
CA LYS A 445 3.65 -6.68 28.58
C LYS A 445 2.72 -7.54 29.44
N ARG A 446 1.74 -8.20 28.83
CA ARG A 446 1.08 -9.37 29.43
C ARG A 446 1.51 -10.63 28.71
N SER A 447 2.29 -11.45 29.43
CA SER A 447 2.66 -12.80 29.05
C SER A 447 1.43 -13.71 29.05
N SER A 448 1.03 -14.23 27.89
CA SER A 448 0.13 -15.39 27.84
C SER A 448 0.24 -16.17 26.52
N SER A 449 1.15 -17.15 26.49
CA SER A 449 0.97 -18.46 25.81
C SER A 449 2.24 -19.30 25.99
N GLY A 450 2.15 -20.35 26.83
CA GLY A 450 3.25 -21.20 27.30
C GLY A 450 3.84 -22.19 26.29
N LEU A 451 4.21 -21.73 25.09
CA LEU A 451 5.09 -22.46 24.20
C LEU A 451 6.28 -21.56 23.87
N ASN A 452 7.48 -22.04 24.16
CA ASN A 452 8.72 -21.30 23.85
C ASN A 452 8.93 -21.25 22.32
N ALA A 453 9.78 -20.33 21.87
CA ALA A 453 10.01 -20.08 20.43
C ALA A 453 10.47 -21.35 19.69
N GLU A 454 11.26 -22.19 20.35
CA GLU A 454 11.83 -23.43 19.82
C GLU A 454 10.75 -24.50 19.52
N GLN A 455 9.77 -24.64 20.42
CA GLN A 455 8.62 -25.53 20.24
C GLN A 455 7.70 -25.09 19.09
N ARG A 456 7.62 -23.77 18.83
CA ARG A 456 6.85 -23.23 17.70
C ARG A 456 7.55 -23.50 16.36
N ILE A 457 8.87 -23.38 16.31
CA ILE A 457 9.70 -23.68 15.13
C ILE A 457 9.65 -25.17 14.78
N GLN A 458 9.73 -26.06 15.76
CA GLN A 458 9.60 -27.51 15.52
C GLN A 458 8.21 -27.89 14.96
N LYS A 459 7.15 -27.21 15.39
CA LYS A 459 5.79 -27.46 14.88
C LYS A 459 5.66 -27.04 13.42
N VAL A 460 6.30 -25.94 13.02
CA VAL A 460 6.31 -25.46 11.62
C VAL A 460 7.12 -26.39 10.72
N ARG A 461 8.31 -26.84 11.16
CA ARG A 461 9.11 -27.81 10.39
C ARG A 461 8.35 -29.11 10.10
N ARG A 462 7.68 -29.67 11.12
CA ARG A 462 6.86 -30.89 10.95
C ARG A 462 5.65 -30.73 10.02
N LEU A 463 5.17 -29.50 9.82
CA LEU A 463 4.06 -29.22 8.90
C LEU A 463 4.56 -29.06 7.46
N LEU A 464 5.75 -28.49 7.28
CA LEU A 464 6.41 -28.39 5.98
C LEU A 464 6.90 -29.76 5.47
N ASP A 465 7.39 -30.63 6.35
CA ASP A 465 7.83 -31.99 5.98
C ASP A 465 6.66 -32.95 5.60
N ARG A 466 5.41 -32.52 5.78
CA ARG A 466 4.19 -33.31 5.46
C ARG A 466 3.52 -32.92 4.15
N GLN A 467 3.93 -31.81 3.53
CA GLN A 467 3.54 -31.40 2.17
C GLN A 467 4.65 -31.81 1.21
#